data_AF-A0A0D6AGM1-F1
#
_entry.id   AF-A0A0D6AGM1-F1
#
_cell.length_a   1.000
_cell.length_b   1.000
_cell.length_c   1.000
_cell.angle_alpha   90.00
_cell.angle_beta   90.00
_cell.angle_gamma   90.00
#
_symmetry.space_group_name_H-M   'P 1'
#
loop_
_entity.id
_entity.type
_entity.pdbx_description
1 polymer ?
#
loop_
_entity_poly.entity_id
_entity_poly.type
_entity_poly.pdbx_seq_one_letter_code
_entity_poly.pdbx_strand_id
1 'polypeptide(L)'
;MVLLLFPFSLITYFLGKNSVNPNVVNPNDQNSITENSSNNLNSSSFTTESNQNLSDNQNISNSLTPNKSEINEPKFIEIEVNTMIYKDKELSQVLIESTQTKVKAQIIEEGDNWLKIMRTVYAHKSTSTTQNCTDKEIILTQNIRIEPDKNAQLFGTLKQPSQFKNLDSNSQLEWCKFQFEVYIKK
;
A
#
# COMPACT_ATOMS: atom_id res chain seq x y z
N MET A 1 -46.49 16.18 -27.23
CA MET A 1 -45.10 16.49 -27.63
C MET A 1 -44.70 17.75 -26.89
N VAL A 2 -44.00 17.61 -25.77
CA VAL A 2 -43.65 18.72 -24.87
C VAL A 2 -42.14 18.91 -24.98
N LEU A 3 -41.72 20.06 -25.53
CA LEU A 3 -40.33 20.49 -25.61
C LEU A 3 -39.94 21.07 -24.24
N LEU A 4 -38.99 20.43 -23.56
CA LEU A 4 -38.34 21.00 -22.37
C LEU A 4 -36.96 21.52 -22.79
N LEU A 5 -36.84 22.85 -22.84
CA LEU A 5 -35.57 23.57 -22.99
C LEU A 5 -34.95 23.74 -21.60
N PHE A 6 -33.78 23.16 -21.37
CA PHE A 6 -32.94 23.44 -20.21
C PHE A 6 -31.97 24.58 -20.54
N PRO A 7 -31.85 25.61 -19.68
CA PRO A 7 -30.83 26.64 -19.87
C PRO A 7 -29.45 26.15 -19.40
N PHE A 8 -28.45 26.39 -20.23
CA PHE A 8 -27.02 26.29 -19.93
C PHE A 8 -26.64 27.27 -18.82
N SER A 9 -26.04 26.78 -17.73
CA SER A 9 -25.32 27.62 -16.78
C SER A 9 -23.84 27.72 -17.18
N LEU A 10 -23.43 28.89 -17.66
CA LEU A 10 -22.03 29.28 -17.75
C LEU A 10 -21.45 29.42 -16.33
N ILE A 11 -20.33 28.76 -16.06
CA ILE A 11 -19.46 29.11 -14.93
C ILE A 11 -18.23 29.80 -15.49
N THR A 12 -18.06 31.05 -15.10
CA THR A 12 -16.96 31.94 -15.46
C THR A 12 -15.69 31.66 -14.65
N TYR A 13 -14.57 31.86 -15.32
CA TYR A 13 -13.19 31.90 -14.84
C TYR A 13 -12.98 32.80 -13.61
N PHE A 14 -12.09 32.37 -12.70
CA PHE A 14 -11.26 33.29 -11.91
C PHE A 14 -9.77 32.97 -12.15
N LEU A 15 -9.11 33.87 -12.89
CA LEU A 15 -7.66 34.06 -12.86
C LEU A 15 -7.33 34.90 -11.62
N GLY A 16 -6.50 34.37 -10.72
CA GLY A 16 -5.87 35.12 -9.65
C GLY A 16 -4.37 34.85 -9.64
N LYS A 17 -3.63 35.69 -10.37
CA LYS A 17 -2.17 35.82 -10.23
C LYS A 17 -1.88 36.63 -8.98
N ASN A 18 -1.03 36.14 -8.08
CA ASN A 18 -0.20 36.99 -7.24
C ASN A 18 1.22 36.44 -7.22
N SER A 19 2.11 37.26 -7.77
CA SER A 19 3.56 37.11 -7.81
C SER A 19 4.12 38.16 -6.85
N VAL A 20 4.91 37.77 -5.84
CA VAL A 20 6.09 38.53 -5.37
C VAL A 20 7.09 37.54 -4.75
N ASN A 21 8.30 37.54 -5.29
CA ASN A 21 9.58 36.98 -4.81
C ASN A 21 10.45 38.19 -4.34
N PRO A 22 11.69 38.07 -3.83
CA PRO A 22 12.38 37.08 -2.97
C PRO A 22 12.83 37.73 -1.64
N ASN A 23 13.41 36.97 -0.70
CA ASN A 23 14.45 37.54 0.16
C ASN A 23 15.61 36.56 0.33
N VAL A 24 16.73 36.98 -0.25
CA VAL A 24 18.09 36.47 -0.13
C VAL A 24 18.69 37.08 1.14
N VAL A 25 19.18 36.28 2.08
CA VAL A 25 20.36 36.63 2.90
C VAL A 25 21.06 35.33 3.33
N ASN A 26 22.29 35.16 2.85
CA ASN A 26 23.35 34.43 3.53
C ASN A 26 24.32 35.47 4.12
N PRO A 27 24.93 35.23 5.28
CA PRO A 27 26.40 35.19 5.24
C PRO A 27 27.02 34.09 6.12
N ASN A 28 28.11 33.54 5.58
CA ASN A 28 29.14 32.80 6.30
C ASN A 28 29.85 33.66 7.36
N ASP A 29 30.29 32.99 8.44
CA ASP A 29 31.53 33.15 9.23
C ASP A 29 31.27 32.45 10.59
N GLN A 30 32.12 31.66 11.25
CA GLN A 30 33.56 31.37 11.19
C GLN A 30 33.85 30.12 12.05
N ASN A 31 35.03 29.52 11.81
CA ASN A 31 35.66 28.41 12.53
C ASN A 31 35.74 28.56 14.07
N SER A 32 35.68 27.44 14.80
CA SER A 32 36.79 26.98 15.67
C SER A 32 36.56 25.57 16.24
N ILE A 33 37.55 24.70 16.03
CA ILE A 33 37.78 23.43 16.72
C ILE A 33 38.19 23.69 18.17
N THR A 34 37.80 22.86 19.15
CA THR A 34 38.65 22.17 20.16
C THR A 34 37.82 21.21 21.03
N GLU A 35 38.49 20.18 21.53
CA GLU A 35 38.11 18.85 22.00
C GLU A 35 37.51 18.72 23.42
N ASN A 36 37.06 17.47 23.67
CA ASN A 36 36.95 16.71 24.93
C ASN A 36 35.75 16.97 25.87
N SER A 37 34.90 15.95 26.05
CA SER A 37 35.21 14.86 26.99
C SER A 37 34.09 13.79 27.03
N SER A 38 34.52 12.53 26.88
CA SER A 38 34.04 11.27 27.43
C SER A 38 32.65 11.17 28.08
N ASN A 39 31.89 10.15 27.66
CA ASN A 39 31.30 9.18 28.58
C ASN A 39 31.10 7.83 27.87
N ASN A 40 31.82 6.83 28.37
CA ASN A 40 31.77 5.43 27.98
C ASN A 40 31.42 4.66 29.25
N LEU A 41 30.36 3.85 29.24
CA LEU A 41 30.08 2.89 30.31
C LEU A 41 29.66 1.56 29.70
N ASN A 42 30.64 0.67 29.68
CA ASN A 42 30.55 -0.77 29.47
C ASN A 42 29.56 -1.42 30.45
N SER A 43 28.73 -2.35 29.97
CA SER A 43 28.13 -3.38 30.81
C SER A 43 28.93 -4.66 30.69
N SER A 44 29.68 -4.97 31.75
CA SER A 44 30.49 -6.16 31.96
C SER A 44 29.64 -7.42 32.18
N SER A 45 30.05 -8.48 31.51
CA SER A 45 29.81 -9.88 31.87
C SER A 45 30.46 -10.24 33.21
N PHE A 46 29.75 -10.97 34.08
CA PHE A 46 30.30 -11.67 35.24
C PHE A 46 29.55 -12.98 35.49
N THR A 47 30.31 -14.07 35.60
CA THR A 47 29.95 -15.40 36.08
C THR A 47 30.23 -15.51 37.58
N THR A 48 29.34 -16.13 38.37
CA THR A 48 29.74 -16.96 39.53
C THR A 48 28.63 -17.94 39.95
N GLU A 49 29.04 -19.16 40.26
CA GLU A 49 28.26 -20.28 40.82
C GLU A 49 27.83 -20.04 42.29
N SER A 50 26.72 -20.65 42.72
CA SER A 50 26.59 -21.27 44.05
C SER A 50 25.40 -22.25 44.10
N ASN A 51 25.64 -23.44 44.66
CA ASN A 51 24.67 -24.50 44.93
C ASN A 51 23.92 -24.24 46.26
N GLN A 52 22.64 -24.63 46.35
CA GLN A 52 22.12 -25.58 47.38
C GLN A 52 20.61 -25.88 47.26
N ASN A 53 20.32 -27.19 47.13
CA ASN A 53 19.23 -28.01 47.69
C ASN A 53 17.74 -27.93 47.22
N LEU A 54 17.36 -29.07 46.60
CA LEU A 54 16.29 -30.02 46.99
C LEU A 54 14.80 -29.69 46.71
N SER A 55 14.24 -30.34 45.69
CA SER A 55 12.99 -31.14 45.83
C SER A 55 12.76 -31.98 44.57
N ASP A 56 12.63 -33.30 44.74
CA ASP A 56 12.28 -34.26 43.69
C ASP A 56 10.90 -33.93 43.12
N ASN A 57 10.81 -33.63 41.82
CA ASN A 57 9.52 -33.66 41.14
C ASN A 57 9.65 -34.17 39.71
N GLN A 58 9.25 -35.44 39.57
CA GLN A 58 8.66 -36.10 38.40
C GLN A 58 9.03 -35.54 37.02
N ASN A 59 9.96 -36.26 36.40
CA ASN A 59 10.34 -36.17 35.01
C ASN A 59 9.15 -36.63 34.12
N ILE A 60 8.19 -35.74 33.88
CA ILE A 60 7.22 -35.90 32.80
C ILE A 60 7.90 -35.40 31.53
N SER A 61 8.40 -36.35 30.73
CA SER A 61 8.76 -36.13 29.32
C SER A 61 7.52 -35.68 28.55
N ASN A 62 7.16 -34.41 28.64
CA ASN A 62 6.38 -33.77 27.61
C ASN A 62 7.34 -33.49 26.46
N SER A 63 7.39 -34.45 25.54
CA SER A 63 7.87 -34.23 24.18
C SER A 63 7.03 -33.09 23.60
N LEU A 64 7.54 -31.86 23.74
CA LEU A 64 7.13 -30.75 22.90
C LEU A 64 7.67 -31.09 21.52
N THR A 65 6.89 -31.87 20.78
CA THR A 65 7.03 -31.92 19.33
C THR A 65 6.92 -30.47 18.86
N PRO A 66 7.96 -29.90 18.22
CA PRO A 66 7.85 -28.59 17.63
C PRO A 66 6.74 -28.72 16.59
N ASN A 67 5.62 -28.02 16.82
CA ASN A 67 4.55 -27.95 15.85
C ASN A 67 5.17 -27.41 14.57
N LYS A 68 5.46 -28.30 13.62
CA LYS A 68 6.03 -27.98 12.32
C LYS A 68 4.98 -27.11 11.66
N SER A 69 5.18 -25.79 11.73
CA SER A 69 4.34 -24.84 11.00
C SER A 69 4.34 -25.29 9.55
N GLU A 70 3.19 -25.78 9.11
CA GLU A 70 2.98 -26.19 7.74
C GLU A 70 3.01 -24.89 6.92
N ILE A 71 4.15 -24.62 6.29
CA ILE A 71 4.30 -23.48 5.39
C ILE A 71 3.47 -23.84 4.15
N ASN A 72 2.22 -23.39 4.12
CA ASN A 72 1.38 -23.50 2.94
C ASN A 72 2.00 -22.68 1.81
N GLU A 73 2.33 -23.32 0.70
CA GLU A 73 2.81 -22.63 -0.49
C GLU A 73 1.75 -21.66 -1.02
N PRO A 74 2.15 -20.46 -1.51
CA PRO A 74 1.21 -19.49 -2.04
C PRO A 74 0.55 -20.02 -3.31
N LYS A 75 -0.78 -19.98 -3.35
CA LYS A 75 -1.58 -20.30 -4.55
C LYS A 75 -1.74 -19.06 -5.42
N PHE A 76 -1.85 -19.27 -6.73
CA PHE A 76 -2.00 -18.20 -7.72
C PHE A 76 -3.08 -18.51 -8.75
N ILE A 77 -3.65 -17.46 -9.34
CA ILE A 77 -4.57 -17.51 -10.46
C ILE A 77 -4.14 -16.55 -11.56
N GLU A 78 -4.47 -16.86 -12.81
CA GLU A 78 -4.43 -15.90 -13.92
C GLU A 78 -5.80 -15.22 -14.03
N ILE A 79 -5.83 -13.91 -13.80
CA ILE A 79 -7.00 -13.06 -14.05
C ILE A 79 -7.05 -12.82 -15.54
N GLU A 80 -8.14 -13.22 -16.17
CA GLU A 80 -8.36 -13.06 -17.60
C GLU A 80 -8.77 -11.62 -17.96
N VAL A 81 -8.66 -11.27 -19.25
CA VAL A 81 -9.26 -10.03 -19.78
C VAL A 81 -10.79 -10.13 -19.68
N ASN A 82 -11.47 -9.01 -19.49
CA ASN A 82 -12.92 -8.95 -19.27
C ASN A 82 -13.41 -9.58 -17.96
N THR A 83 -12.53 -9.70 -16.96
CA THR A 83 -12.92 -10.09 -15.62
C THR A 83 -13.46 -8.86 -14.86
N MET A 84 -14.62 -9.00 -14.23
CA MET A 84 -15.12 -8.01 -13.27
C MET A 84 -14.39 -8.15 -11.94
N ILE A 85 -14.01 -7.02 -11.35
CA ILE A 85 -13.37 -6.95 -10.03
C ILE A 85 -14.34 -6.31 -9.04
N TYR A 86 -14.44 -6.88 -7.85
CA TYR A 86 -15.36 -6.47 -6.79
C TYR A 86 -14.61 -6.05 -5.53
N LYS A 87 -15.21 -5.15 -4.76
CA LYS A 87 -14.67 -4.68 -3.48
C LYS A 87 -15.03 -5.61 -2.31
N ASP A 88 -16.09 -6.38 -2.45
CA ASP A 88 -16.68 -7.21 -1.41
C ASP A 88 -16.88 -8.66 -1.86
N LYS A 89 -17.00 -9.56 -0.86
CA LYS A 89 -17.19 -11.00 -1.06
C LYS A 89 -18.59 -11.35 -1.57
N GLU A 90 -19.57 -10.48 -1.36
CA GLU A 90 -20.94 -10.62 -1.86
C GLU A 90 -21.04 -10.33 -3.38
N LEU A 91 -19.94 -9.88 -4.00
CA LEU A 91 -19.84 -9.55 -5.42
C LEU A 91 -20.86 -8.46 -5.81
N SER A 92 -21.14 -7.53 -4.90
CA SER A 92 -22.19 -6.52 -5.06
C SER A 92 -21.64 -5.15 -5.48
N GLN A 93 -20.42 -4.79 -5.06
CA GLN A 93 -19.78 -3.52 -5.37
C GLN A 93 -18.69 -3.72 -6.42
N VAL A 94 -19.04 -3.45 -7.68
CA VAL A 94 -18.11 -3.50 -8.80
C VAL A 94 -17.09 -2.37 -8.67
N LEU A 95 -15.82 -2.74 -8.60
CA LEU A 95 -14.68 -1.85 -8.54
C LEU A 95 -14.12 -1.56 -9.95
N ILE A 96 -14.02 -2.60 -10.78
CA ILE A 96 -13.61 -2.52 -12.20
C ILE A 96 -14.58 -3.40 -13.00
N GLU A 97 -15.20 -2.83 -14.05
CA GLU A 97 -16.18 -3.56 -14.88
C GLU A 97 -15.54 -4.61 -15.79
N SER A 98 -14.33 -4.33 -16.26
CA SER A 98 -13.61 -5.21 -17.18
C SER A 98 -12.11 -4.94 -17.06
N THR A 99 -11.36 -5.98 -16.68
CA THR A 99 -9.90 -5.98 -16.78
C THR A 99 -9.46 -5.93 -18.24
N GLN A 100 -8.39 -5.22 -18.54
CA GLN A 100 -7.91 -5.03 -19.91
C GLN A 100 -6.66 -5.85 -20.24
N THR A 101 -6.08 -6.51 -19.24
CA THR A 101 -4.82 -7.25 -19.35
C THR A 101 -4.86 -8.50 -18.50
N LYS A 102 -4.34 -9.61 -19.03
CA LYS A 102 -4.16 -10.85 -18.27
C LYS A 102 -3.05 -10.68 -17.24
N VAL A 103 -3.30 -11.06 -15.99
CA VAL A 103 -2.29 -10.95 -14.92
C VAL A 103 -2.35 -12.10 -13.94
N LYS A 104 -1.18 -12.51 -13.44
CA LYS A 104 -1.10 -13.44 -12.31
C LYS A 104 -1.37 -12.71 -10.99
N ALA A 105 -2.23 -13.25 -10.13
CA ALA A 105 -2.49 -12.75 -8.79
C ALA A 105 -2.41 -13.87 -7.76
N GLN A 106 -2.05 -13.53 -6.52
CA GLN A 106 -2.04 -14.48 -5.41
C GLN A 106 -3.48 -14.67 -4.92
N ILE A 107 -3.87 -15.92 -4.66
CA ILE A 107 -5.11 -16.24 -3.97
C ILE A 107 -4.84 -16.14 -2.46
N ILE A 108 -5.64 -15.32 -1.77
CA ILE A 108 -5.54 -15.11 -0.32
C ILE A 108 -6.62 -15.89 0.42
N GLU A 109 -7.81 -15.98 -0.16
CA GLU A 109 -8.95 -16.67 0.44
C GLU A 109 -9.85 -17.22 -0.67
N GLU A 110 -10.42 -18.40 -0.42
CA GLU A 110 -11.33 -19.07 -1.34
C GLU A 110 -12.71 -19.19 -0.70
N GLY A 111 -13.72 -18.60 -1.33
CA GLY A 111 -15.12 -18.87 -1.03
C GLY A 111 -15.76 -19.84 -2.03
N ASP A 112 -17.06 -20.06 -1.87
CA ASP A 112 -17.83 -20.96 -2.73
C ASP A 112 -17.92 -20.44 -4.17
N ASN A 113 -18.21 -19.15 -4.35
CA ASN A 113 -18.41 -18.49 -5.65
C ASN A 113 -17.45 -17.32 -5.91
N TRP A 114 -16.49 -17.08 -5.03
CA TRP A 114 -15.55 -15.97 -5.13
C TRP A 114 -14.13 -16.38 -4.72
N LEU A 115 -13.15 -15.60 -5.20
CA LEU A 115 -11.76 -15.64 -4.75
C LEU A 115 -11.37 -14.26 -4.25
N LYS A 116 -10.78 -14.18 -3.06
CA LYS A 116 -10.05 -12.99 -2.64
C LYS A 116 -8.64 -13.10 -3.20
N ILE A 117 -8.26 -12.12 -4.01
CA ILE A 117 -6.99 -12.07 -4.70
C ILE A 117 -6.17 -10.88 -4.23
N MET A 118 -4.86 -10.97 -4.42
CA MET A 118 -3.91 -9.93 -4.07
C MET A 118 -2.86 -9.77 -5.14
N ARG A 119 -2.62 -8.51 -5.55
CA ARG A 119 -1.54 -8.15 -6.47
C ARG A 119 -1.03 -6.74 -6.18
N THR A 120 0.25 -6.50 -6.47
CA THR A 120 0.83 -5.16 -6.52
C THR A 120 0.50 -4.50 -7.85
N VAL A 121 -0.01 -3.28 -7.80
CA VAL A 121 -0.36 -2.47 -8.97
C VAL A 121 0.03 -1.01 -8.75
N TYR A 122 -0.12 -0.20 -9.79
CA TYR A 122 0.36 1.17 -9.83
C TYR A 122 -0.70 2.13 -10.36
N ALA A 123 -0.68 3.36 -9.86
CA ALA A 123 -1.49 4.45 -10.38
C ALA A 123 -0.64 5.72 -10.42
N HIS A 124 -0.88 6.57 -11.40
CA HIS A 124 -0.15 7.84 -11.50
C HIS A 124 -0.66 8.80 -10.41
N LYS A 125 0.20 9.58 -9.77
CA LYS A 125 -0.19 10.49 -8.68
C LYS A 125 -1.29 11.49 -9.06
N SER A 126 -1.39 11.85 -10.35
CA SER A 126 -2.46 12.73 -10.85
C SER A 126 -3.86 12.12 -10.76
N THR A 127 -3.98 10.81 -10.57
CA THR A 127 -5.24 10.10 -10.36
C THR A 127 -5.52 9.85 -8.87
N SER A 128 -4.69 10.40 -7.99
CA SER A 128 -4.94 10.47 -6.54
C SER A 128 -5.67 11.77 -6.19
N THR A 129 -6.59 11.72 -5.25
CA THR A 129 -7.27 12.94 -4.74
C THR A 129 -6.32 13.84 -3.95
N THR A 130 -5.32 13.26 -3.28
CA THR A 130 -4.33 14.00 -2.48
C THR A 130 -3.14 14.46 -3.32
N GLN A 131 -3.04 14.01 -4.58
CA GLN A 131 -1.92 14.25 -5.51
C GLN A 131 -0.54 13.85 -4.97
N ASN A 132 -0.49 13.09 -3.89
CA ASN A 132 0.71 12.52 -3.30
C ASN A 132 0.52 11.01 -3.10
N CYS A 133 1.65 10.31 -3.00
CA CYS A 133 1.71 8.88 -2.67
C CYS A 133 2.30 8.66 -1.27
N THR A 134 2.20 9.65 -0.37
CA THR A 134 2.89 9.64 0.92
C THR A 134 2.05 9.13 2.08
N ASP A 135 0.74 9.01 1.87
CA ASP A 135 -0.17 8.56 2.91
C ASP A 135 -0.15 7.04 2.99
N LYS A 136 -0.40 6.48 4.18
CA LYS A 136 -0.50 5.01 4.40
C LYS A 136 -1.61 4.38 3.55
N GLU A 137 -2.63 5.18 3.24
CA GLU A 137 -3.75 4.81 2.40
C GLU A 137 -3.90 5.86 1.32
N ILE A 138 -4.25 5.42 0.11
CA ILE A 138 -4.40 6.30 -1.04
C ILE A 138 -5.80 6.15 -1.63
N ILE A 139 -6.44 7.28 -1.92
CA ILE A 139 -7.71 7.32 -2.64
C ILE A 139 -7.42 7.55 -4.12
N LEU A 140 -7.73 6.55 -4.92
CA LEU A 140 -7.54 6.56 -6.36
C LEU A 140 -8.86 6.76 -7.06
N THR A 141 -8.90 7.62 -8.07
CA THR A 141 -10.12 7.96 -8.78
C THR A 141 -10.28 7.22 -10.11
N GLN A 142 -9.18 6.76 -10.72
CA GLN A 142 -9.18 6.12 -12.03
C GLN A 142 -7.89 5.33 -12.29
N ASN A 143 -7.87 4.60 -13.41
CA ASN A 143 -6.75 3.89 -14.05
C ASN A 143 -5.70 3.24 -13.13
N ILE A 144 -5.74 1.92 -13.10
CA ILE A 144 -4.78 1.06 -12.42
C ILE A 144 -3.94 0.33 -13.48
N ARG A 145 -2.62 0.35 -13.34
CA ARG A 145 -1.66 -0.27 -14.26
C ARG A 145 -0.84 -1.35 -13.57
N ILE A 146 -0.27 -2.24 -14.38
CA ILE A 146 0.57 -3.34 -13.88
C ILE A 146 2.00 -2.91 -13.55
N GLU A 147 2.45 -1.78 -14.09
CA GLU A 147 3.80 -1.21 -13.94
C GLU A 147 3.72 0.33 -13.83
N PRO A 148 4.73 1.00 -13.23
CA PRO A 148 4.78 2.45 -13.05
C PRO A 148 5.20 3.20 -14.33
N ASP A 149 4.49 2.99 -15.43
CA ASP A 149 4.70 3.69 -16.71
C ASP A 149 3.35 4.09 -17.33
N LYS A 150 3.28 5.29 -17.91
CA LYS A 150 2.09 5.80 -18.60
C LYS A 150 1.70 4.95 -19.81
N ASN A 151 2.66 4.27 -20.41
CA ASN A 151 2.50 3.37 -21.55
C ASN A 151 2.36 1.90 -21.13
N ALA A 152 2.57 1.57 -19.86
CA ALA A 152 2.38 0.20 -19.37
C ALA A 152 0.95 -0.26 -19.55
N GLN A 153 0.75 -1.58 -19.60
CA GLN A 153 -0.56 -2.17 -19.79
C GLN A 153 -1.55 -1.70 -18.70
N LEU A 154 -2.73 -1.28 -19.13
CA LEU A 154 -3.82 -0.92 -18.24
C LEU A 154 -4.38 -2.21 -17.65
N PHE A 155 -4.43 -2.30 -16.33
CA PHE A 155 -5.09 -3.41 -15.66
C PHE A 155 -6.60 -3.20 -15.68
N GLY A 156 -7.05 -1.99 -15.32
CA GLY A 156 -8.46 -1.59 -15.44
C GLY A 156 -8.70 -0.18 -14.92
N THR A 157 -9.94 0.29 -15.05
CA THR A 157 -10.37 1.62 -14.60
C THR A 157 -11.36 1.48 -13.46
N LEU A 158 -11.13 2.22 -12.38
CA LEU A 158 -12.03 2.26 -11.23
C LEU A 158 -13.37 2.90 -11.61
N LYS A 159 -14.48 2.29 -11.18
CA LYS A 159 -15.82 2.88 -11.35
C LYS A 159 -16.05 4.10 -10.45
N GLN A 160 -15.38 4.13 -9.31
CA GLN A 160 -15.56 5.16 -8.30
C GLN A 160 -14.28 5.31 -7.47
N PRO A 161 -14.07 6.48 -6.85
CA PRO A 161 -12.96 6.69 -5.93
C PRO A 161 -12.91 5.60 -4.86
N SER A 162 -11.74 4.99 -4.70
CA SER A 162 -11.56 3.85 -3.78
C SER A 162 -10.22 3.94 -3.07
N GLN A 163 -10.21 3.46 -1.83
CA GLN A 163 -9.09 3.55 -0.92
C GLN A 163 -8.32 2.23 -0.90
N PHE A 164 -7.00 2.33 -0.99
CA PHE A 164 -6.09 1.18 -1.01
C PHE A 164 -4.93 1.39 -0.05
N LYS A 165 -4.37 0.28 0.43
CA LYS A 165 -3.14 0.29 1.24
C LYS A 165 -1.95 0.66 0.36
N ASN A 166 -1.31 1.76 0.69
CA ASN A 166 -0.08 2.18 0.03
C ASN A 166 1.09 1.29 0.48
N LEU A 167 1.93 0.88 -0.46
CA LEU A 167 3.11 0.06 -0.20
C LEU A 167 4.41 0.87 -0.18
N ASP A 168 4.36 2.13 -0.61
CA ASP A 168 5.54 3.00 -0.69
C ASP A 168 5.21 4.42 -0.21
N SER A 169 4.75 4.53 1.03
CA SER A 169 4.28 5.79 1.65
C SER A 169 5.37 6.84 1.89
N ASN A 170 6.65 6.55 1.59
CA ASN A 170 7.75 7.50 1.75
C ASN A 170 8.28 8.00 0.41
N SER A 171 7.61 7.62 -0.68
CA SER A 171 8.08 7.83 -2.04
C SER A 171 7.55 9.13 -2.62
N GLN A 172 8.44 9.99 -3.11
CA GLN A 172 8.08 11.19 -3.88
C GLN A 172 7.87 10.88 -5.38
N LEU A 173 7.69 9.61 -5.72
CA LEU A 173 7.57 9.16 -7.10
C LEU A 173 6.25 9.62 -7.74
N GLU A 174 6.26 9.73 -9.07
CA GLU A 174 5.06 10.04 -9.85
C GLU A 174 4.03 8.90 -9.88
N TRP A 175 4.41 7.72 -9.37
CA TRP A 175 3.61 6.52 -9.38
C TRP A 175 3.43 6.01 -7.97
N CYS A 176 2.17 5.84 -7.58
CA CYS A 176 1.81 5.25 -6.30
C CYS A 176 1.73 3.74 -6.46
N LYS A 177 2.50 3.02 -5.65
CA LYS A 177 2.52 1.56 -5.57
C LYS A 177 1.62 1.11 -4.42
N PHE A 178 0.63 0.26 -4.69
CA PHE A 178 -0.32 -0.14 -3.65
C PHE A 178 -0.69 -1.62 -3.74
N GLN A 179 -1.19 -2.13 -2.62
CA GLN A 179 -1.70 -3.48 -2.51
C GLN A 179 -3.14 -3.48 -3.04
N PHE A 180 -3.39 -4.26 -4.08
CA PHE A 180 -4.73 -4.47 -4.64
C PHE A 180 -5.29 -5.78 -4.13
N GLU A 181 -5.98 -5.71 -3.00
CA GLU A 181 -6.74 -6.81 -2.40
C GLU A 181 -8.21 -6.66 -2.75
N VAL A 182 -8.72 -7.58 -3.56
CA VAL A 182 -10.06 -7.48 -4.18
C VAL A 182 -10.66 -8.86 -4.38
N TYR A 183 -11.91 -8.90 -4.84
CA TYR A 183 -12.65 -10.14 -5.08
C TYR A 183 -12.93 -10.33 -6.57
N ILE A 184 -12.87 -11.57 -7.03
CA ILE A 184 -13.34 -11.99 -8.35
C ILE A 184 -14.32 -13.15 -8.19
N LYS A 185 -15.21 -13.30 -9.17
CA LYS A 185 -16.09 -14.47 -9.26
C LYS A 185 -15.30 -15.70 -9.71
N LYS A 186 -15.56 -16.86 -9.11
CA LYS A 186 -15.04 -18.16 -9.56
C LYS A 186 -15.69 -18.60 -10.88
#